data_AF-A0A7S3DXI3-F1
#
_entry.id   AF-A0A7S3DXI3-F1
#
_cell.length_a   1.000
_cell.length_b   1.000
_cell.length_c   1.000
_cell.angle_alpha   90.00
_cell.angle_beta   90.00
_cell.angle_gamma   90.00
#
_symmetry.space_group_name_H-M   'P 1'
#
loop_
_entity.id
_entity.type
_entity.pdbx_description
1 polymer ?
#
loop_
_entity_poly.entity_id
_entity_poly.type
_entity_poly.pdbx_seq_one_letter_code
_entity_poly.pdbx_strand_id
1 'polypeptide(L)'
;ENSNDGGDERELVTGSGGSGKTPTLEEVGTDLTLQAKDGLLDPVFGRDDEIRSCMRTLIRRRKNNVCLIGEPGVGKTAIAEGVAQLLVDDEKCPSRLRGNR
;
A
#
# COMPACT_ATOMS: atom_id res chain seq x y z
N GLU A 1 5.48 44.09 22.11
CA GLU A 1 5.16 42.96 21.20
C GLU A 1 6.37 42.07 21.03
N ASN A 2 6.20 40.74 21.06
CA ASN A 2 7.04 39.83 20.27
C ASN A 2 6.24 38.57 19.98
N SER A 3 5.60 38.55 18.82
CA SER A 3 4.78 37.47 18.31
C SER A 3 5.70 36.33 17.84
N ASN A 4 5.66 35.19 18.52
CA ASN A 4 6.30 33.98 18.03
C ASN A 4 5.31 33.27 17.10
N ASP A 5 5.42 33.59 15.81
CA ASP A 5 4.65 33.02 14.71
C ASP A 5 4.97 31.53 14.59
N GLY A 6 3.97 30.70 14.88
CA GLY A 6 4.04 29.25 14.79
C GLY A 6 3.96 28.81 13.33
N GLY A 7 5.13 28.69 12.71
CA GLY A 7 5.26 28.00 11.42
C GLY A 7 4.96 26.52 11.59
N ASP A 8 3.78 26.12 11.11
CA ASP A 8 3.34 24.73 10.97
C ASP A 8 4.18 24.06 9.87
N GLU A 9 5.38 23.59 10.24
CA GLU A 9 6.25 22.81 9.37
C GLU A 9 5.58 21.46 9.12
N ARG A 10 4.81 21.37 8.03
CA ARG A 10 4.28 20.11 7.53
C ARG A 10 5.44 19.22 7.10
N GLU A 11 5.96 18.44 8.05
CA GLU A 11 6.90 17.37 7.79
C GLU A 11 6.22 16.35 6.87
N LEU A 12 6.57 16.40 5.59
CA LEU A 12 6.26 15.35 4.64
C LEU A 12 6.98 14.10 5.12
N VAL A 13 6.26 13.22 5.82
CA VAL A 13 6.76 11.91 6.22
C VAL A 13 7.01 11.08 4.95
N THR A 14 8.19 11.23 4.38
CA THR A 14 8.66 10.33 3.34
C THR A 14 9.13 9.08 4.07
N GLY A 15 8.30 8.02 4.06
CA GLY A 15 8.65 6.71 4.60
C GLY A 15 9.89 6.16 3.92
N SER A 16 11.06 6.52 4.45
CA SER A 16 12.34 5.94 4.11
C SER A 16 12.49 4.69 4.95
N GLY A 17 12.60 3.54 4.27
CA GLY A 17 12.71 2.21 4.85
C GLY A 17 13.54 2.17 6.13
N GLY A 18 12.87 1.81 7.21
CA GLY A 18 13.45 1.68 8.52
C GLY A 18 12.41 1.02 9.41
N SER A 19 12.81 -0.08 10.05
CA SER A 19 12.11 -0.76 11.12
C SER A 19 11.94 0.16 12.34
N GLY A 20 11.22 1.26 12.17
CA GLY A 20 10.76 2.17 13.21
C GLY A 20 9.28 1.88 13.40
N LYS A 21 8.90 1.60 14.65
CA LYS A 21 7.48 1.56 15.03
C LYS A 21 6.87 2.87 14.55
N THR A 22 5.84 2.80 13.71
CA THR A 22 5.13 3.98 13.19
C THR A 22 3.84 4.13 14.00
N PRO A 23 3.90 4.69 15.23
CA PRO A 23 2.76 4.70 16.15
C PRO A 23 1.53 5.37 15.52
N THR A 24 1.74 6.45 14.75
CA THR A 24 0.64 7.15 14.08
C THR A 24 -0.03 6.32 12.99
N LEU A 25 0.72 5.49 12.25
CA LEU A 25 0.14 4.67 11.17
C LEU A 25 -0.60 3.45 11.72
N GLU A 26 -0.11 2.88 12.83
CA GLU A 26 -0.75 1.77 13.54
C GLU A 26 -2.09 2.20 14.18
N GLU A 27 -2.21 3.45 14.63
CA GLU A 27 -3.44 3.98 15.23
C GLU A 27 -4.56 4.25 14.22
N VAL A 28 -4.22 4.60 12.96
CA VAL A 28 -5.21 5.06 11.96
C VAL A 28 -5.37 4.13 10.76
N GLY A 29 -4.45 3.17 10.60
CA GLY A 29 -4.34 2.33 9.41
C GLY A 29 -4.45 0.85 9.72
N THR A 30 -4.52 0.05 8.66
CA THR A 30 -4.47 -1.41 8.72
C THR A 30 -3.44 -1.91 7.72
N ASP A 31 -2.48 -2.71 8.20
CA ASP A 31 -1.43 -3.28 7.34
C ASP A 31 -1.92 -4.56 6.66
N LEU A 32 -2.34 -4.42 5.40
CA LEU A 32 -2.76 -5.54 4.55
C LEU A 32 -1.60 -6.49 4.24
N THR A 33 -0.35 -6.03 4.22
CA THR A 33 0.82 -6.89 3.95
C THR A 33 1.09 -7.81 5.12
N LEU A 34 0.94 -7.31 6.35
CA LEU A 34 1.01 -8.14 7.55
C LEU A 34 -0.12 -9.17 7.59
N GLN A 35 -1.36 -8.75 7.34
CA GLN A 35 -2.50 -9.68 7.29
C GLN A 35 -2.35 -10.75 6.19
N ALA A 36 -1.80 -10.39 5.03
CA ALA A 36 -1.48 -11.34 3.96
C ALA A 36 -0.42 -12.36 4.41
N LYS A 37 0.62 -11.89 5.13
CA LYS A 37 1.68 -12.75 5.67
C LYS A 37 1.17 -13.71 6.74
N ASP A 38 0.25 -13.25 7.57
CA ASP A 38 -0.38 -14.04 8.63
C ASP A 38 -1.49 -14.96 8.10
N GLY A 39 -1.80 -14.90 6.80
CA GLY A 39 -2.83 -15.73 6.16
C GLY A 39 -4.26 -15.37 6.57
N LEU A 40 -4.48 -14.14 7.04
CA LEU A 40 -5.78 -13.64 7.50
C LEU A 40 -6.66 -13.09 6.37
N LEU A 41 -6.07 -12.85 5.19
CA LEU A 41 -6.80 -12.39 4.02
C LEU A 41 -7.39 -13.57 3.25
N ASP A 42 -8.65 -13.42 2.82
CA ASP A 42 -9.29 -14.41 1.96
C ASP A 42 -8.59 -14.50 0.59
N PRO A 43 -8.41 -15.72 0.03
CA PRO A 43 -7.82 -15.86 -1.29
C PRO A 43 -8.72 -15.22 -2.36
N VAL A 44 -8.11 -14.39 -3.21
CA VAL A 44 -8.84 -13.63 -4.24
C VAL A 44 -8.94 -14.46 -5.52
N PHE A 45 -10.16 -14.71 -5.99
CA PHE A 45 -10.42 -15.49 -7.21
C PHE A 45 -10.91 -14.60 -8.36
N GLY A 46 -10.42 -14.86 -9.58
CA GLY A 46 -10.95 -14.26 -10.81
C GLY A 46 -10.64 -12.77 -11.00
N ARG A 47 -9.66 -12.22 -10.28
CA ARG A 47 -9.20 -10.82 -10.38
C ARG A 47 -7.74 -10.67 -10.82
N ASP A 48 -7.18 -11.72 -11.42
CA ASP A 48 -5.76 -11.81 -11.76
C ASP A 48 -5.31 -10.70 -12.72
N ASP A 49 -6.16 -10.33 -13.69
CA ASP A 49 -5.82 -9.32 -14.69
C ASP A 49 -5.82 -7.90 -14.10
N GLU A 50 -6.80 -7.58 -13.25
CA GLU A 50 -6.82 -6.29 -12.54
C GLU A 50 -5.63 -6.16 -11.59
N ILE A 51 -5.35 -7.20 -10.80
CA ILE A 51 -4.21 -7.24 -9.88
C ILE A 51 -2.89 -7.05 -10.64
N ARG A 52 -2.69 -7.77 -11.75
CA ARG A 52 -1.50 -7.65 -12.60
C ARG A 52 -1.38 -6.25 -13.22
N SER A 53 -2.49 -5.63 -13.61
CA SER A 53 -2.51 -4.27 -14.14
C SER A 53 -2.14 -3.23 -13.07
N CYS A 54 -2.61 -3.42 -11.83
CA CYS A 54 -2.23 -2.61 -10.68
C CYS A 54 -0.72 -2.68 -10.42
N MET A 55 -0.18 -3.90 -10.31
CA MET A 55 1.26 -4.14 -10.14
C MET A 55 2.08 -3.47 -11.23
N ARG A 56 1.69 -3.63 -12.50
CA ARG A 56 2.38 -2.99 -13.63
C ARG A 56 2.39 -1.46 -13.52
N THR A 57 1.33 -0.86 -12.98
CA THR A 57 1.24 0.60 -12.81
C THR A 57 2.10 1.08 -11.64
N LEU A 58 2.13 0.36 -10.53
CA LEU A 58 2.95 0.68 -9.35
C LEU A 58 4.46 0.70 -9.67
N ILE A 59 4.92 -0.11 -10.63
CA ILE A 59 6.33 -0.19 -11.06
C ILE A 59 6.75 1.01 -11.94
N ARG A 60 5.81 1.83 -12.43
CA ARG A 60 6.12 2.94 -13.34
C ARG A 60 6.93 4.03 -12.62
N ARG A 61 7.76 4.75 -13.38
CA ARG A 61 8.55 5.87 -12.85
C ARG A 61 7.73 7.14 -12.58
N ARG A 62 6.56 7.27 -13.21
CA ARG A 62 5.71 8.47 -13.13
C ARG A 62 4.25 8.03 -13.09
N LYS A 63 3.43 8.73 -12.30
CA LYS A 63 1.99 8.45 -12.11
C LYS A 63 1.75 6.97 -11.75
N ASN A 64 2.46 6.51 -10.72
CA ASN A 64 2.39 5.14 -10.23
C ASN A 64 1.23 4.90 -9.25
N ASN A 65 0.49 5.94 -8.87
CA ASN A 65 -0.68 5.82 -8.01
C ASN A 65 -1.86 5.20 -8.78
N VAL A 66 -2.39 4.09 -8.27
CA VAL A 66 -3.54 3.38 -8.85
C VAL A 66 -4.83 3.88 -8.19
N CYS A 67 -5.87 4.10 -8.99
CA CYS A 67 -7.21 4.42 -8.50
C CYS A 67 -8.21 3.43 -9.10
N LEU A 68 -8.89 2.67 -8.24
CA LEU A 68 -9.89 1.66 -8.64
C LEU A 68 -11.28 2.28 -8.69
N ILE A 69 -11.86 2.38 -9.89
CA ILE A 69 -13.17 3.00 -10.14
C ILE A 69 -14.22 1.93 -10.44
N GLY A 70 -15.48 2.18 -10.07
CA GLY A 70 -16.57 1.20 -10.12
C GLY A 70 -17.60 1.40 -9.00
N GLU A 71 -18.72 0.68 -9.09
CA GLU A 71 -19.82 0.70 -8.11
C GLU A 71 -19.36 0.17 -6.73
N PRO A 72 -20.04 0.56 -5.63
CA PRO A 72 -19.80 -0.04 -4.32
C PRO A 72 -20.11 -1.55 -4.36
N GLY A 73 -19.34 -2.35 -3.62
CA GLY A 73 -19.58 -3.79 -3.49
C GLY A 73 -19.00 -4.67 -4.61
N VAL A 74 -18.43 -4.11 -5.69
CA VAL A 74 -17.85 -4.89 -6.81
C VAL A 74 -16.53 -5.62 -6.46
N GLY A 75 -16.03 -5.49 -5.24
CA GLY A 75 -14.80 -6.15 -4.79
C GLY A 75 -13.51 -5.37 -5.06
N LYS A 76 -13.55 -4.04 -5.02
CA LYS A 76 -12.32 -3.21 -5.14
C LYS A 76 -11.32 -3.48 -4.02
N THR A 77 -11.81 -3.72 -2.81
CA THR A 77 -11.00 -4.08 -1.65
C THR A 77 -10.28 -5.41 -1.88
N ALA A 78 -10.96 -6.40 -2.47
CA ALA A 78 -10.36 -7.70 -2.82
C ALA A 78 -9.18 -7.55 -3.79
N ILE A 79 -9.20 -6.57 -4.70
CA ILE A 79 -8.04 -6.31 -5.57
C ILE A 79 -6.86 -5.80 -4.73
N ALA A 80 -7.08 -4.94 -3.73
CA ALA A 80 -6.02 -4.46 -2.84
C ALA A 80 -5.44 -5.58 -1.97
N GLU A 81 -6.28 -6.45 -1.43
CA GLU A 81 -5.89 -7.65 -0.68
C GLU A 81 -5.07 -8.62 -1.56
N GLY A 82 -5.49 -8.84 -2.80
CA GLY A 82 -4.76 -9.66 -3.76
C GLY A 82 -3.40 -9.07 -4.14
N VAL A 83 -3.28 -7.74 -4.23
CA VAL A 83 -1.99 -7.08 -4.40
C VAL A 83 -1.11 -7.31 -3.16
N ALA A 84 -1.65 -7.22 -1.95
CA ALA A 84 -0.90 -7.49 -0.71
C ALA A 84 -0.40 -8.95 -0.65
N GLN A 85 -1.25 -9.92 -1.03
CA GLN A 85 -0.86 -11.33 -1.15
C GLN A 85 0.31 -11.53 -2.13
N LEU A 86 0.27 -10.87 -3.29
CA LEU A 86 1.37 -10.93 -4.26
C LEU A 86 2.65 -10.22 -3.79
N LEU A 87 2.56 -9.20 -2.94
CA LEU A 87 3.74 -8.54 -2.39
C LEU A 87 4.47 -9.40 -1.36
N VAL A 88 3.75 -10.29 -0.67
CA VAL A 88 4.31 -11.27 0.27
C VAL A 88 4.90 -12.48 -0.46
N ASP A 89 4.36 -12.84 -1.62
CA ASP A 89 4.88 -13.91 -2.49
C ASP A 89 6.14 -13.44 -3.25
N ASP A 90 7.33 -13.78 -2.73
CA ASP A 90 8.63 -13.40 -3.31
C ASP A 90 8.86 -13.91 -4.75
N GLU A 91 8.18 -14.99 -5.16
CA GLU A 91 8.29 -15.53 -6.52
C GLU A 91 7.53 -14.65 -7.52
N LYS A 92 6.32 -14.20 -7.14
CA LYS A 92 5.44 -13.40 -8.00
C LYS A 92 5.69 -11.90 -7.88
N CYS A 93 6.34 -11.43 -6.81
CA CYS A 93 6.62 -10.02 -6.58
C CYS A 93 7.73 -9.48 -7.52
N PRO A 94 7.46 -8.41 -8.30
CA PRO A 94 8.46 -7.75 -9.13
C PRO A 94 9.62 -7.19 -8.30
N SER A 95 10.86 -7.33 -8.81
CA SER A 95 12.09 -6.92 -8.09
C SER A 95 12.13 -5.47 -7.63
N ARG A 96 11.40 -4.55 -8.30
CA ARG A 96 11.29 -3.14 -7.88
C ARG A 96 10.41 -2.90 -6.66
N LEU A 97 9.54 -3.84 -6.32
CA LEU A 97 8.62 -3.73 -5.19
C LEU A 97 9.06 -4.56 -3.98
N ARG A 98 9.99 -5.51 -4.16
CA ARG A 98 10.57 -6.28 -3.06
C ARG A 98 11.32 -5.37 -2.10
N GLY A 99 11.02 -5.49 -0.80
CA GLY A 99 11.74 -4.80 0.26
C GLY A 99 11.36 -3.33 0.49
N ASN A 100 10.40 -2.76 -0.26
CA ASN A 100 9.83 -1.45 0.04
C ASN A 100 8.78 -1.57 1.15
N ARG A 101 9.24 -1.88 2.36
CA ARG A 101 8.45 -1.91 3.59
C ARG A 101 8.89 -0.78 4.52
#